data_AF-A0A1I5FW95-F1
#
_entry.id   AF-A0A1I5FW95-F1
#
_cell.length_a   1.000
_cell.length_b   1.000
_cell.length_c   1.000
_cell.angle_alpha   90.00
_cell.angle_beta   90.00
_cell.angle_gamma   90.00
#
_symmetry.space_group_name_H-M   'P 1'
#
loop_
_entity.id
_entity.type
_entity.pdbx_description
1 polymer ?
#
loop_
_entity_poly.entity_id
_entity_poly.type
_entity_poly.pdbx_seq_one_letter_code
_entity_poly.pdbx_strand_id
1 'polypeptide(L)'
;MAQKLFSLVAFLLFTIFVSAQEHFYYYKGEKIALTLNTQRVNVRVAADFDSLTIANLGFKLSNFHEDKLIENTFFGEIDFNNTNYTSSIENLKEIEGIIGIFPHFQKNKDKSIGTSDIFYVKLKNIEDFNILQQTILNKGGKIEMQVPYMPEWYIISVDDLNLGTAMSLSNEFYETGLFEDIDPAFMFNFTPTCSNDPMFGSFGG
;
A
#
# COMPACT_ATOMS: atom_id res chain seq x y z
N MET A 1 -66.28 -2.69 28.14
CA MET A 1 -65.91 -4.07 27.75
C MET A 1 -64.76 -3.95 26.78
N ALA A 2 -63.62 -4.54 27.13
CA ALA A 2 -62.31 -4.26 26.55
C ALA A 2 -62.10 -4.93 25.18
N GLN A 3 -61.39 -4.26 24.25
CA GLN A 3 -60.52 -4.99 23.32
C GLN A 3 -59.36 -4.14 22.78
N LYS A 4 -58.29 -4.16 23.59
CA LYS A 4 -56.86 -4.28 23.25
C LYS A 4 -56.32 -3.58 22.00
N LEU A 5 -55.64 -2.47 22.29
CA LEU A 5 -54.36 -2.01 21.76
C LEU A 5 -53.51 -3.12 21.10
N PHE A 6 -53.18 -2.96 19.81
CA PHE A 6 -52.04 -3.64 19.18
C PHE A 6 -51.22 -2.58 18.46
N SER A 7 -50.26 -2.01 19.19
CA SER A 7 -49.24 -1.11 18.64
C SER A 7 -48.15 -2.00 18.05
N LEU A 8 -48.13 -2.14 16.73
CA LEU A 8 -47.09 -2.87 16.01
C LEU A 8 -45.94 -1.89 15.75
N VAL A 9 -45.02 -1.78 16.71
CA VAL A 9 -43.72 -1.12 16.52
C VAL A 9 -42.89 -2.05 15.64
N ALA A 10 -42.88 -1.80 14.33
CA ALA A 10 -41.94 -2.43 13.41
C ALA A 10 -40.56 -1.83 13.66
N PHE A 11 -39.80 -2.46 14.57
CA PHE A 11 -38.39 -2.17 14.76
C PHE A 11 -37.64 -2.71 13.53
N LEU A 12 -37.42 -1.82 12.57
CA LEU A 12 -36.69 -2.09 11.34
C LEU A 12 -35.21 -2.23 11.71
N LEU A 13 -34.81 -3.44 12.14
CA LEU A 13 -33.42 -3.85 12.24
C LEU A 13 -32.85 -3.87 10.82
N PHE A 14 -32.36 -2.71 10.38
CA PHE A 14 -31.39 -2.64 9.29
C PHE A 14 -30.14 -3.34 9.82
N THR A 15 -30.05 -4.65 9.65
CA THR A 15 -28.77 -5.34 9.71
C THR A 15 -27.97 -4.78 8.54
N ILE A 16 -27.21 -3.73 8.81
CA ILE A 16 -26.15 -3.29 7.92
C ILE A 16 -25.25 -4.51 7.79
N PHE A 17 -25.28 -5.18 6.64
CA PHE A 17 -24.22 -6.09 6.27
C PHE A 17 -22.97 -5.24 6.20
N VAL A 18 -22.24 -5.13 7.31
CA VAL A 18 -20.85 -4.70 7.29
C VAL A 18 -20.14 -5.82 6.54
N SER A 19 -20.08 -5.71 5.22
CA SER A 19 -19.01 -6.38 4.51
C SER A 19 -17.75 -5.81 5.14
N ALA A 20 -17.01 -6.64 5.88
CA ALA A 20 -15.68 -6.29 6.30
C ALA A 20 -14.91 -6.01 5.01
N GLN A 21 -14.73 -4.73 4.71
CA GLN A 21 -13.90 -4.35 3.60
C GLN A 21 -12.46 -4.62 4.01
N GLU A 22 -11.87 -5.69 3.48
CA GLU A 22 -10.53 -6.15 3.87
C GLU A 22 -9.44 -5.12 3.51
N HIS A 23 -9.68 -4.28 2.50
CA HIS A 23 -8.70 -3.30 2.02
C HIS A 23 -9.30 -1.90 1.93
N PHE A 24 -8.68 -0.96 2.64
CA PHE A 24 -9.04 0.45 2.63
C PHE A 24 -7.79 1.29 2.94
N TYR A 25 -7.90 2.59 2.73
CA TYR A 25 -6.94 3.58 3.25
C TYR A 25 -7.68 4.82 3.75
N TYR A 26 -7.01 5.64 4.55
CA TYR A 26 -7.55 6.93 4.97
C TYR A 26 -7.03 8.06 4.09
N TYR A 27 -7.91 8.98 3.71
CA TYR A 27 -7.55 10.22 3.03
C TYR A 27 -8.44 11.35 3.50
N LYS A 28 -7.82 12.41 4.03
CA LYS A 28 -8.54 13.63 4.50
C LYS A 28 -9.68 13.34 5.49
N GLY A 29 -9.50 12.37 6.40
CA GLY A 29 -10.53 12.01 7.37
C GLY A 29 -11.51 10.95 6.91
N GLU A 30 -11.50 10.57 5.63
CA GLU A 30 -12.44 9.60 5.07
C GLU A 30 -11.77 8.24 4.86
N LYS A 31 -12.48 7.17 5.24
CA LYS A 31 -12.10 5.79 4.91
C LYS A 31 -12.48 5.50 3.47
N ILE A 32 -11.50 5.29 2.62
CA ILE A 32 -11.68 4.99 1.20
C ILE A 32 -11.52 3.49 0.96
N ALA A 33 -12.61 2.92 0.47
CA ALA A 33 -12.72 1.56 -0.04
C ALA A 33 -11.71 1.26 -1.16
N LEU A 34 -10.98 0.14 -1.05
CA LEU A 34 -10.16 -0.40 -2.13
C LEU A 34 -10.72 -1.72 -2.65
N THR A 35 -10.55 -1.95 -3.95
CA THR A 35 -10.89 -3.21 -4.62
C THR A 35 -9.60 -3.88 -5.07
N LEU A 36 -9.32 -5.08 -4.59
CA LEU A 36 -8.12 -5.84 -4.94
C LEU A 36 -8.07 -6.14 -6.44
N ASN A 37 -6.89 -5.98 -7.05
CA ASN A 37 -6.60 -6.50 -8.37
C ASN A 37 -6.01 -7.90 -8.22
N THR A 38 -6.75 -8.90 -8.69
CA THR A 38 -6.40 -10.32 -8.58
C THR A 38 -5.55 -10.85 -9.74
N GLN A 39 -5.07 -9.96 -10.61
CA GLN A 39 -4.29 -10.32 -11.80
C GLN A 39 -2.85 -9.79 -11.75
N ARG A 40 -2.51 -8.95 -10.76
CA ARG A 40 -1.20 -8.33 -10.68
C ARG A 40 -0.74 -8.13 -9.24
N VAL A 41 0.56 -8.28 -9.03
CA VAL A 41 1.25 -7.86 -7.81
C VAL A 41 2.56 -7.16 -8.15
N ASN A 42 3.03 -6.34 -7.23
CA ASN A 42 4.42 -5.92 -7.17
C ASN A 42 5.22 -6.96 -6.38
N VAL A 43 6.51 -7.08 -6.68
CA VAL A 43 7.45 -7.92 -5.94
C VAL A 43 8.75 -7.19 -5.68
N ARG A 44 9.35 -7.49 -4.53
CA ARG A 44 10.74 -7.19 -4.20
C ARG A 44 11.52 -8.50 -4.18
N VAL A 45 12.67 -8.51 -4.83
CA VAL A 45 13.53 -9.70 -4.93
C VAL A 45 14.99 -9.38 -4.63
N ALA A 46 15.73 -10.41 -4.22
CA ALA A 46 17.17 -10.33 -3.99
C ALA A 46 17.96 -10.10 -5.28
N ALA A 47 19.18 -9.58 -5.18
CA ALA A 47 20.03 -9.28 -6.34
C ALA A 47 20.40 -10.51 -7.19
N ASP A 48 20.41 -11.71 -6.60
CA ASP A 48 20.72 -12.98 -7.26
C ASP A 48 19.47 -13.75 -7.73
N PHE A 49 18.30 -13.12 -7.67
CA PHE A 49 17.02 -13.71 -8.08
C PHE A 49 17.02 -14.17 -9.55
N ASP A 50 16.66 -15.44 -9.77
CA ASP A 50 16.48 -15.97 -11.13
C ASP A 50 15.07 -15.67 -11.67
N SER A 51 14.97 -14.65 -12.53
CA SER A 51 13.72 -14.25 -13.18
C SER A 51 13.05 -15.35 -14.03
N LEU A 52 13.78 -16.41 -14.43
CA LEU A 52 13.19 -17.52 -15.18
C LEU A 52 12.19 -18.32 -14.34
N THR A 53 12.33 -18.30 -13.01
CA THR A 53 11.38 -18.95 -12.08
C THR A 53 9.95 -18.42 -12.26
N ILE A 54 9.79 -17.12 -12.50
CA ILE A 54 8.48 -16.49 -12.77
C ILE A 54 7.87 -16.99 -14.08
N ALA A 55 8.69 -17.07 -15.14
CA ALA A 55 8.24 -17.56 -16.44
C ALA A 55 7.84 -19.04 -16.38
N ASN A 56 8.52 -19.85 -15.58
CA ASN A 56 8.20 -21.27 -15.38
C ASN A 56 6.84 -21.48 -14.69
N LEU A 57 6.40 -20.54 -13.84
CA LEU A 57 5.04 -20.50 -13.29
C LEU A 57 3.99 -20.03 -14.32
N GLY A 58 4.42 -19.65 -15.52
CA GLY A 58 3.55 -19.09 -16.55
C GLY A 58 3.12 -17.65 -16.24
N PHE A 59 3.84 -16.94 -15.38
CA PHE A 59 3.60 -15.54 -15.08
C PHE A 59 4.49 -14.63 -15.94
N LYS A 60 4.15 -13.34 -15.98
CA LYS A 60 4.94 -12.35 -16.73
C LYS A 60 5.53 -11.33 -15.76
N LEU A 61 6.86 -11.25 -15.73
CA LEU A 61 7.60 -10.19 -15.05
C LEU A 61 7.74 -8.96 -15.97
N SER A 62 7.54 -7.78 -15.42
CA SER A 62 7.69 -6.49 -16.10
C SER A 62 8.15 -5.40 -15.14
N ASN A 63 8.54 -4.24 -15.68
CA ASN A 63 9.02 -3.09 -14.90
C ASN A 63 10.10 -3.47 -13.87
N PHE A 64 10.99 -4.41 -14.22
CA PHE A 64 12.04 -4.91 -13.35
C PHE A 64 13.23 -3.96 -13.31
N HIS A 65 13.55 -3.43 -12.13
CA HIS A 65 14.60 -2.44 -11.94
C HIS A 65 15.20 -2.53 -10.54
N GLU A 66 16.42 -2.02 -10.37
CA GLU A 66 17.08 -1.93 -9.06
C GLU A 66 16.29 -1.00 -8.13
N ASP A 67 16.15 -1.39 -6.87
CA ASP A 67 15.49 -0.58 -5.87
C ASP A 67 16.40 0.57 -5.39
N LYS A 68 15.81 1.76 -5.23
CA LYS A 68 16.55 2.98 -4.87
C LYS A 68 16.64 3.22 -3.36
N LEU A 69 15.79 2.58 -2.58
CA LEU A 69 15.68 2.70 -1.12
C LEU A 69 16.41 1.56 -0.42
N ILE A 70 16.28 0.33 -0.94
CA ILE A 70 16.87 -0.87 -0.35
C ILE A 70 17.93 -1.44 -1.28
N GLU A 71 19.19 -1.22 -0.94
CA GLU A 71 20.36 -1.68 -1.70
C GLU A 71 20.33 -3.20 -1.95
N ASN A 72 20.91 -3.63 -3.07
CA ASN A 72 20.99 -5.04 -3.49
C ASN A 72 19.64 -5.75 -3.59
N THR A 73 18.57 -5.01 -3.88
CA THR A 73 17.26 -5.58 -4.22
C THR A 73 16.74 -5.00 -5.53
N PHE A 74 15.83 -5.75 -6.15
CA PHE A 74 15.13 -5.32 -7.34
C PHE A 74 13.62 -5.28 -7.08
N PHE A 75 12.95 -4.38 -7.77
CA PHE A 75 11.51 -4.24 -7.75
C PHE A 75 10.93 -4.55 -9.12
N GLY A 76 9.77 -5.21 -9.17
CA GLY A 76 9.10 -5.55 -10.42
C GLY A 76 7.62 -5.81 -10.27
N GLU A 77 6.94 -5.92 -11.40
CA GLU A 77 5.51 -6.23 -11.51
C GLU A 77 5.33 -7.64 -12.09
N ILE A 78 4.51 -8.46 -11.45
CA ILE A 78 4.12 -9.78 -11.93
C ILE A 78 2.64 -9.78 -12.32
N ASP A 79 2.38 -10.13 -13.58
CA ASP A 79 1.04 -10.41 -14.10
C ASP A 79 0.74 -11.91 -14.04
N PHE A 80 -0.45 -12.24 -13.51
CA PHE A 80 -1.00 -13.58 -13.48
C PHE A 80 -1.84 -13.87 -14.73
N ASN A 81 -1.53 -14.97 -15.42
CA ASN A 81 -2.25 -15.38 -16.63
C ASN A 81 -3.54 -16.15 -16.31
N ASN A 82 -4.56 -15.44 -15.79
CA ASN A 82 -5.89 -16.00 -15.45
C ASN A 82 -5.87 -17.18 -14.46
N THR A 83 -4.93 -17.16 -13.51
CA THR A 83 -4.83 -18.16 -12.44
C THR A 83 -5.58 -17.72 -11.18
N ASN A 84 -5.81 -18.64 -10.25
CA ASN A 84 -6.35 -18.31 -8.94
C ASN A 84 -5.34 -17.43 -8.18
N TYR A 85 -5.78 -16.25 -7.73
CA TYR A 85 -4.92 -15.27 -7.06
C TYR A 85 -4.22 -15.83 -5.83
N THR A 86 -4.96 -16.45 -4.91
CA THR A 86 -4.40 -17.00 -3.66
C THR A 86 -3.34 -18.05 -3.96
N SER A 87 -3.61 -18.98 -4.88
CA SER A 87 -2.60 -19.97 -5.29
C SER A 87 -1.37 -19.33 -5.95
N SER A 88 -1.54 -18.27 -6.74
CA SER A 88 -0.41 -17.53 -7.30
C SER A 88 0.47 -16.91 -6.20
N ILE A 89 -0.13 -16.30 -5.18
CA ILE A 89 0.62 -15.72 -4.06
C ILE A 89 1.38 -16.79 -3.29
N GLU A 90 0.75 -17.92 -2.97
CA GLU A 90 1.43 -19.02 -2.28
C GLU A 90 2.58 -19.57 -3.12
N ASN A 91 2.41 -19.75 -4.43
CA ASN A 91 3.51 -20.17 -5.30
C ASN A 91 4.67 -19.18 -5.33
N LEU A 92 4.40 -17.86 -5.28
CA LEU A 92 5.45 -16.85 -5.22
C LEU A 92 6.21 -16.89 -3.90
N LYS A 93 5.53 -17.11 -2.76
CA LYS A 93 6.18 -17.20 -1.44
C LYS A 93 7.20 -18.33 -1.34
N GLU A 94 7.01 -19.40 -2.12
CA GLU A 94 7.92 -20.56 -2.16
C GLU A 94 9.16 -20.33 -3.05
N ILE A 95 9.23 -19.23 -3.81
CA ILE A 95 10.39 -18.95 -4.66
C ILE A 95 11.51 -18.31 -3.84
N GLU A 96 12.67 -18.98 -3.84
CA GLU A 96 13.90 -18.44 -3.26
C GLU A 96 14.28 -17.10 -3.91
N GLY A 97 14.59 -16.11 -3.08
CA GLY A 97 14.93 -14.77 -3.51
C GLY A 97 13.74 -13.81 -3.64
N ILE A 98 12.49 -14.26 -3.49
CA ILE A 98 11.36 -13.34 -3.27
C ILE A 98 11.37 -12.86 -1.82
N ILE A 99 11.53 -11.54 -1.64
CA ILE A 99 11.63 -10.89 -0.33
C ILE A 99 10.29 -10.28 0.09
N GLY A 100 9.49 -9.81 -0.87
CA GLY A 100 8.18 -9.24 -0.58
C GLY A 100 7.23 -9.29 -1.77
N ILE A 101 5.93 -9.33 -1.46
CA ILE A 101 4.83 -9.39 -2.43
C ILE A 101 3.78 -8.36 -2.03
N PHE A 102 3.43 -7.46 -2.94
CA PHE A 102 2.57 -6.32 -2.63
C PHE A 102 1.36 -6.23 -3.57
N PRO A 103 0.15 -5.97 -3.03
CA PRO A 103 -1.06 -5.99 -3.82
C PRO A 103 -1.15 -4.80 -4.78
N HIS A 104 -1.86 -5.02 -5.89
CA HIS A 104 -2.43 -3.95 -6.69
C HIS A 104 -3.89 -3.73 -6.34
N PHE A 105 -4.36 -2.50 -6.46
CA PHE A 105 -5.78 -2.14 -6.30
C PHE A 105 -6.34 -1.54 -7.58
N GLN A 106 -7.59 -1.85 -7.89
CA GLN A 106 -8.27 -1.33 -9.07
C GLN A 106 -8.53 0.17 -8.91
N LYS A 107 -8.18 0.94 -9.95
CA LYS A 107 -8.57 2.35 -10.08
C LYS A 107 -9.72 2.50 -11.07
N ASN A 108 -9.63 1.79 -12.19
CA ASN A 108 -10.60 1.75 -13.28
C ASN A 108 -10.51 0.37 -13.96
N LYS A 109 -11.41 0.06 -14.90
CA LYS A 109 -11.48 -1.24 -15.60
C LYS A 109 -10.12 -1.76 -16.12
N ASP A 110 -9.27 -0.86 -16.61
CA ASP A 110 -7.99 -1.20 -17.25
C ASP A 110 -6.76 -0.63 -16.51
N LYS A 111 -6.95 -0.07 -15.30
CA LYS A 111 -5.86 0.55 -14.53
C LYS A 111 -5.89 0.09 -13.09
N SER A 112 -4.72 -0.31 -12.60
CA SER A 112 -4.49 -0.56 -11.18
C SER A 112 -3.36 0.31 -10.65
N ILE A 113 -3.26 0.36 -9.34
CA ILE A 113 -2.19 1.03 -8.63
C ILE A 113 -1.53 0.03 -7.69
N GLY A 114 -0.21 -0.02 -7.74
CA GLY A 114 0.59 -0.91 -6.90
C GLY A 114 0.87 -0.30 -5.54
N THR A 115 1.27 -1.17 -4.62
CA THR A 115 1.78 -0.81 -3.29
C THR A 115 3.18 -1.37 -3.09
N SER A 116 3.78 -1.10 -1.94
CA SER A 116 5.11 -1.56 -1.54
C SER A 116 5.13 -1.83 -0.03
N ASP A 117 6.31 -2.14 0.50
CA ASP A 117 6.62 -2.29 1.93
C ASP A 117 6.72 -0.95 2.68
N ILE A 118 6.59 0.18 1.99
CA ILE A 118 6.76 1.49 2.61
C ILE A 118 5.45 2.24 2.79
N PHE A 119 5.41 3.11 3.80
CA PHE A 119 4.43 4.18 3.96
C PHE A 119 5.09 5.39 4.62
N TYR A 120 4.43 6.56 4.54
CA TYR A 120 4.96 7.79 5.13
C TYR A 120 4.15 8.22 6.34
N VAL A 121 4.86 8.72 7.35
CA VAL A 121 4.26 9.26 8.57
C VAL A 121 4.66 10.72 8.72
N LYS A 122 3.67 11.60 8.93
CA LYS A 122 3.88 13.00 9.28
C LYS A 122 3.67 13.22 10.77
N LEU A 123 4.70 13.72 11.45
CA LEU A 123 4.58 14.15 12.85
C LEU A 123 3.73 15.43 12.97
N LYS A 124 3.09 15.62 14.14
CA LYS A 124 2.43 16.89 14.48
C LYS A 124 3.43 17.98 14.83
N ASN A 125 4.53 17.58 15.47
CA ASN A 125 5.69 18.41 15.72
C ASN A 125 6.96 17.57 15.57
N ILE A 126 8.07 18.18 15.13
CA ILE A 126 9.36 17.49 15.02
C ILE A 126 9.86 16.89 16.35
N GLU A 127 9.48 17.48 17.49
CA GLU A 127 9.82 16.99 18.83
C GLU A 127 9.11 15.66 19.18
N ASP A 128 8.05 15.29 18.44
CA ASP A 128 7.27 14.06 18.64
C ASP A 128 7.96 12.81 18.07
N PHE A 129 9.21 12.92 17.58
CA PHE A 129 9.94 11.79 16.98
C PHE A 129 10.06 10.57 17.91
N ASN A 130 10.12 10.79 19.22
CA ASN A 130 10.11 9.69 20.20
C ASN A 130 8.80 8.89 20.17
N ILE A 131 7.65 9.52 19.88
CA ILE A 131 6.36 8.84 19.74
C ILE A 131 6.39 7.91 18.53
N LEU A 132 6.97 8.36 17.42
CA LEU A 132 7.15 7.54 16.21
C LEU A 132 8.02 6.31 16.51
N GLN A 133 9.17 6.50 17.15
CA GLN A 133 10.06 5.40 17.53
C GLN A 133 9.38 4.37 18.43
N GLN A 134 8.63 4.80 19.44
CA GLN A 134 7.92 3.85 20.31
C GLN A 134 6.79 3.12 19.58
N THR A 135 6.07 3.81 18.69
CA THR A 135 4.98 3.22 17.92
C THR A 135 5.50 2.15 16.96
N ILE A 136 6.61 2.41 16.27
CA ILE A 136 7.17 1.47 15.30
C ILE A 136 7.80 0.25 15.97
N LEU A 137 8.49 0.43 17.10
CA LEU A 137 9.07 -0.66 17.88
C LEU A 137 8.01 -1.68 18.32
N ASN A 138 6.81 -1.19 18.67
CA ASN A 138 5.71 -2.05 19.10
C ASN A 138 5.03 -2.80 17.95
N LYS A 139 5.21 -2.34 16.71
CA LYS A 139 4.48 -2.86 15.53
C LYS A 139 5.35 -3.56 14.50
N GLY A 140 6.67 -3.63 14.72
CA GLY A 140 7.58 -4.47 13.92
C GLY A 140 7.98 -3.89 12.56
N GLY A 141 8.03 -2.57 12.43
CA GLY A 141 8.60 -1.91 11.24
C GLY A 141 9.92 -1.19 11.53
N LYS A 142 10.44 -0.47 10.54
CA LYS A 142 11.69 0.28 10.63
C LYS A 142 11.51 1.69 10.09
N ILE A 143 12.14 2.66 10.74
CA ILE A 143 12.27 4.03 10.22
C ILE A 143 13.47 4.03 9.29
N GLU A 144 13.26 4.21 7.99
CA GLU A 144 14.34 4.21 7.01
C GLU A 144 15.08 5.56 7.02
N MET A 145 14.34 6.65 6.85
CA MET A 145 14.89 8.00 6.86
C MET A 145 13.81 9.07 7.02
N GLN A 146 14.25 10.28 7.34
CA GLN A 146 13.45 11.49 7.16
C GLN A 146 13.38 11.85 5.68
N VAL A 147 12.22 12.29 5.20
CA VAL A 147 12.05 12.74 3.81
C VAL A 147 12.86 14.03 3.61
N PRO A 148 13.76 14.11 2.61
CA PRO A 148 14.58 15.30 2.38
C PRO A 148 13.71 16.55 2.20
N TYR A 149 14.09 17.63 2.87
CA TYR A 149 13.39 18.92 2.84
C TYR A 149 11.95 18.90 3.41
N MET A 150 11.54 17.82 4.08
CA MET A 150 10.24 17.68 4.73
C MET A 150 10.44 17.17 6.17
N PRO A 151 10.79 18.05 7.12
CA PRO A 151 11.35 17.67 8.43
C PRO A 151 10.38 16.88 9.34
N GLU A 152 9.08 16.94 9.08
CA GLU A 152 8.07 16.19 9.85
C GLU A 152 7.72 14.85 9.20
N TRP A 153 8.21 14.57 8.01
CA TRP A 153 7.87 13.37 7.24
C TRP A 153 8.97 12.32 7.33
N TYR A 154 8.57 11.08 7.60
CA TYR A 154 9.45 9.94 7.74
C TYR A 154 8.97 8.77 6.87
N ILE A 155 9.92 8.04 6.29
CA ILE A 155 9.68 6.83 5.53
C ILE A 155 9.77 5.64 6.50
N ILE A 156 8.70 4.86 6.53
CA ILE A 156 8.62 3.63 7.32
C ILE A 156 8.62 2.45 6.35
N SER A 157 9.39 1.42 6.66
CA SER A 157 9.36 0.13 5.96
C SER A 157 8.86 -0.97 6.89
N VAL A 158 8.29 -2.03 6.31
CA VAL A 158 7.90 -3.25 7.01
C VAL A 158 8.41 -4.47 6.27
N ASP A 159 8.77 -5.51 7.01
CA ASP A 159 9.05 -6.82 6.41
C ASP A 159 7.74 -7.43 5.92
N ASP A 160 7.58 -7.58 4.60
CA ASP A 160 6.28 -7.89 4.00
C ASP A 160 6.32 -9.09 3.02
N LEU A 161 6.51 -10.29 3.58
CA LEU A 161 6.10 -11.52 2.88
C LEU A 161 4.57 -11.74 2.93
N ASN A 162 3.87 -11.02 3.80
CA ASN A 162 2.43 -11.16 4.04
C ASN A 162 1.65 -10.02 3.38
N LEU A 163 1.37 -10.17 2.08
CA LEU A 163 0.57 -9.27 1.24
C LEU A 163 -0.23 -8.17 1.98
N GLY A 164 0.24 -6.92 1.89
CA GLY A 164 -0.51 -5.74 2.33
C GLY A 164 -0.23 -5.30 3.77
N THR A 165 0.87 -5.77 4.37
CA THR A 165 1.27 -5.39 5.74
C THR A 165 1.46 -3.87 5.85
N ALA A 166 2.11 -3.24 4.88
CA ALA A 166 2.35 -1.79 4.91
C ALA A 166 1.03 -0.98 4.92
N MET A 167 0.06 -1.40 4.10
CA MET A 167 -1.27 -0.77 4.03
C MET A 167 -2.01 -0.91 5.37
N SER A 168 -2.05 -2.12 5.93
CA SER A 168 -2.68 -2.37 7.23
C SER A 168 -2.03 -1.53 8.31
N LEU A 169 -0.71 -1.49 8.34
CA LEU A 169 0.03 -0.74 9.34
C LEU A 169 -0.17 0.77 9.21
N SER A 170 -0.23 1.29 7.99
CA SER A 170 -0.53 2.71 7.74
C SER A 170 -1.92 3.09 8.30
N ASN A 171 -2.91 2.22 8.13
CA ASN A 171 -4.24 2.42 8.69
C ASN A 171 -4.22 2.39 10.22
N GLU A 172 -3.51 1.44 10.82
CA GLU A 172 -3.38 1.38 12.28
C GLU A 172 -2.71 2.62 12.84
N PHE A 173 -1.68 3.15 12.16
CA PHE A 173 -1.02 4.40 12.53
C PHE A 173 -2.01 5.57 12.45
N TYR A 174 -2.81 5.64 11.39
CA TYR A 174 -3.83 6.67 11.22
C TYR A 174 -4.86 6.62 12.35
N GLU A 175 -5.34 5.42 12.68
CA GLU A 175 -6.35 5.18 13.72
C GLU A 175 -5.85 5.52 15.13
N THR A 176 -4.53 5.60 15.37
CA THR A 176 -4.00 6.07 16.67
C THR A 176 -4.30 7.55 16.94
N GLY A 177 -4.45 8.37 15.89
CA GLY A 177 -4.55 9.82 16.01
C GLY A 177 -3.32 10.51 16.60
N LEU A 178 -2.18 9.81 16.74
CA LEU A 178 -0.94 10.36 17.29
C LEU A 178 -0.18 11.24 16.29
N PHE A 179 -0.34 10.94 14.99
CA PHE A 179 0.35 11.61 13.89
C PHE A 179 -0.55 12.63 13.20
N GLU A 180 0.05 13.57 12.48
CA GLU A 180 -0.68 14.61 11.73
C GLU A 180 -1.31 14.03 10.47
N ASP A 181 -0.56 13.20 9.76
CA ASP A 181 -1.00 12.57 8.52
C ASP A 181 -0.25 11.28 8.25
N ILE A 182 -0.86 10.40 7.45
CA ILE A 182 -0.32 9.11 7.05
C ILE A 182 -0.57 8.93 5.55
N ASP A 183 0.50 8.72 4.77
CA ASP A 183 0.39 8.40 3.35
C ASP A 183 0.73 6.90 3.13
N PRO A 184 -0.21 6.08 2.63
CA PRO A 184 0.02 4.66 2.37
C PRO A 184 0.98 4.38 1.20
N ALA A 185 1.56 5.42 0.57
CA ALA A 185 2.62 5.34 -0.44
C ALA A 185 2.27 4.50 -1.67
N PHE A 186 1.09 4.71 -2.25
CA PHE A 186 0.74 4.08 -3.52
C PHE A 186 1.76 4.43 -4.63
N MET A 187 2.15 3.44 -5.42
CA MET A 187 3.15 3.60 -6.48
C MET A 187 2.51 4.18 -7.75
N PHE A 188 2.42 5.52 -7.80
CA PHE A 188 1.90 6.23 -8.96
C PHE A 188 2.92 6.25 -10.09
N ASN A 189 2.48 5.85 -11.30
CA ASN A 189 3.23 6.08 -12.53
C ASN A 189 3.08 7.55 -12.95
N PHE A 190 3.97 8.40 -12.45
CA PHE A 190 4.09 9.77 -12.93
C PHE A 190 4.73 9.74 -14.32
N THR A 191 3.92 9.92 -15.37
CA THR A 191 4.47 10.29 -16.67
C THR A 191 5.03 11.69 -16.53
N PRO A 192 6.33 11.94 -16.75
CA PRO A 192 6.86 13.29 -16.76
C PRO A 192 6.29 14.00 -17.98
N THR A 193 5.13 14.63 -17.83
CA THR A 193 4.72 15.70 -18.73
C THR A 193 5.59 16.89 -18.35
N CYS A 194 6.82 16.91 -18.85
CA CYS A 194 7.59 18.15 -18.85
C CYS A 194 6.71 19.18 -19.55
N SER A 195 6.21 20.17 -18.80
CA SER A 195 5.70 21.37 -19.43
C SER A 195 6.89 21.94 -20.20
N ASN A 196 6.84 21.89 -21.53
CA ASN A 196 7.77 22.65 -22.35
C ASN A 196 7.41 24.12 -22.13
N ASP A 197 7.85 24.69 -21.01
CA ASP A 197 7.82 26.12 -20.78
C ASP A 197 8.85 26.74 -21.72
N PRO A 198 8.42 27.47 -22.77
CA PRO A 198 9.34 28.08 -23.72
C PRO A 198 10.26 29.13 -23.08
N MET A 199 9.95 29.57 -21.86
CA MET A 199 10.68 30.59 -21.10
C MET A 199 11.62 29.98 -20.04
N PHE A 200 11.76 28.64 -19.99
CA PHE A 200 12.72 27.95 -19.11
C PHE A 200 14.16 28.23 -19.58
N GLY A 201 14.67 29.42 -19.25
CA GLY A 201 15.97 29.93 -19.67
C GLY A 201 16.01 31.42 -20.06
N SER A 202 14.86 32.12 -20.10
CA SER A 202 14.83 33.55 -20.49
C SER A 202 14.92 34.53 -19.32
N PHE A 203 15.10 34.05 -18.08
CA PHE A 203 15.35 34.91 -16.93
C PHE A 203 16.50 34.36 -16.09
N GLY A 204 17.71 34.86 -16.35
CA GLY A 204 18.85 34.78 -15.43
C GLY A 204 20.17 34.41 -16.09
N GLY A 205 20.91 35.41 -16.59
CA GLY A 205 22.29 35.30 -17.05
C GLY A 205 22.60 36.20 -18.24
#